data_AF-A0A7X6N365-F1
#
_entry.id   AF-A0A7X6N365-F1
#
_cell.length_a   1.000
_cell.length_b   1.000
_cell.length_c   1.000
_cell.angle_alpha   90.00
_cell.angle_beta   90.00
_cell.angle_gamma   90.00
#
_symmetry.space_group_name_H-M   'P 1'
#
loop_
_entity.id
_entity.type
_entity.pdbx_description
1 polymer ?
#
loop_
_entity_poly.entity_id
_entity_poly.type
_entity_poly.pdbx_seq_one_letter_code
_entity_poly.pdbx_strand_id
1 'polypeptide(L)'
;MLLVLVTILGAIIVFIGGYLWHHQNTNLLGITVTNKPQLTKFCRFYGLLFIILGLIIIITNLLGYLIIATIFMIISMLTTIALTWQFSVFLKKYL
;
A
#
# COMPACT_ATOMS: atom_id res chain seq x y z
N MET A 1 -16.44 -10.61 -15.50
CA MET A 1 -16.60 -9.36 -14.71
C MET A 1 -15.74 -9.36 -13.44
N LEU A 2 -15.81 -10.42 -12.62
CA LEU A 2 -15.02 -10.54 -11.38
C LEU A 2 -13.50 -10.43 -11.59
N LEU A 3 -12.96 -11.12 -12.59
CA LEU A 3 -11.53 -11.10 -12.92
C LEU A 3 -11.01 -9.68 -13.22
N VAL A 4 -11.78 -8.89 -13.96
CA VAL A 4 -11.43 -7.49 -14.27
C VAL A 4 -11.42 -6.64 -13.00
N LEU A 5 -12.41 -6.82 -12.14
CA LEU A 5 -12.52 -6.09 -10.88
C LEU A 5 -11.33 -6.38 -9.94
N VAL A 6 -10.92 -7.64 -9.83
CA VAL A 6 -9.77 -8.06 -9.01
C VAL A 6 -8.47 -7.44 -9.52
N THR A 7 -8.26 -7.42 -10.83
CA THR A 7 -7.08 -6.79 -11.43
C THR A 7 -7.05 -5.29 -11.19
N ILE A 8 -8.19 -4.60 -11.32
CA ILE A 8 -8.30 -3.16 -11.04
C ILE A 8 -7.95 -2.87 -9.57
N LEU A 9 -8.51 -3.65 -8.64
CA LEU A 9 -8.20 -3.50 -7.22
C LEU A 9 -6.71 -3.75 -6.92
N GLY A 10 -6.12 -4.79 -7.52
CA GLY A 10 -4.68 -5.04 -7.42
C GLY A 10 -3.85 -3.86 -7.94
N ALA A 11 -4.24 -3.27 -9.07
CA ALA A 11 -3.55 -2.10 -9.63
C ALA A 11 -3.65 -0.86 -8.73
N ILE A 12 -4.80 -0.63 -8.08
CA ILE A 12 -4.96 0.44 -7.08
C ILE A 12 -4.01 0.22 -5.89
N ILE A 13 -3.88 -1.01 -5.41
CA ILE A 13 -2.97 -1.37 -4.32
C ILE A 13 -1.51 -1.08 -4.73
N VAL A 14 -1.09 -1.47 -5.94
CA VAL A 14 0.23 -1.13 -6.48
C VAL A 14 0.43 0.37 -6.56
N PHE A 15 -0.57 1.11 -7.06
CA PHE A 15 -0.50 2.56 -7.19
C PHE A 15 -0.31 3.26 -5.83
N ILE A 16 -1.05 2.85 -4.80
CA ILE A 16 -0.90 3.38 -3.44
C ILE A 16 0.53 3.10 -2.92
N GLY A 17 1.04 1.88 -3.12
CA GLY A 17 2.40 1.52 -2.72
C GLY A 17 3.46 2.34 -3.45
N GLY A 18 3.30 2.53 -4.76
CA GLY A 18 4.16 3.38 -5.59
C GLY A 18 4.14 4.84 -5.15
N TYR A 19 2.97 5.37 -4.81
CA TYR A 19 2.81 6.72 -4.29
C TYR A 19 3.56 6.91 -2.96
N LEU A 20 3.40 5.99 -2.00
CA LEU A 20 4.12 6.02 -0.72
C LEU A 20 5.63 5.91 -0.92
N TRP A 21 6.08 5.02 -1.79
CA TRP A 21 7.50 4.84 -2.10
C TRP A 21 8.09 6.08 -2.78
N HIS A 22 7.37 6.71 -3.70
CA HIS A 22 7.84 7.92 -4.37
C HIS A 22 7.97 9.10 -3.39
N HIS A 23 6.99 9.27 -2.50
CA HIS A 23 6.97 10.39 -1.55
C HIS A 23 7.79 10.15 -0.28
N GLN A 24 8.52 9.03 -0.18
CA GLN A 24 9.41 8.76 0.97
C GLN A 24 10.53 9.80 1.13
N ASN A 25 10.96 10.40 0.02
CA ASN A 25 12.07 11.37 -0.02
C ASN A 25 11.60 12.80 -0.36
N THR A 26 10.29 13.04 -0.39
CA THR A 26 9.72 14.35 -0.72
C THR A 26 8.70 14.76 0.34
N ASN A 27 7.64 15.47 -0.06
CA ASN A 27 6.56 15.86 0.81
C ASN A 27 5.40 14.86 0.71
N LEU A 28 4.89 14.38 1.84
CA LEU A 28 3.69 13.58 1.89
C LEU A 28 2.60 14.40 2.58
N LEU A 29 1.56 14.79 1.82
CA LEU A 29 0.46 15.64 2.29
C LEU A 29 0.92 16.96 2.95
N GLY A 30 1.93 17.60 2.36
CA GLY A 30 2.48 18.87 2.87
C GLY A 30 3.49 18.75 4.00
N ILE A 31 3.78 17.53 4.48
CA ILE A 31 4.81 17.26 5.49
C ILE A 31 6.09 16.79 4.79
N THR A 32 7.20 17.49 5.01
CA THR A 32 8.51 17.06 4.52
C THR A 32 8.98 15.80 5.23
N VAL A 33 8.88 14.67 4.53
CA VAL A 33 9.12 13.32 5.09
C VAL A 33 10.59 13.13 5.44
N THR A 34 11.50 13.74 4.69
CA THR A 34 12.96 13.66 4.90
C THR A 34 13.43 14.19 6.25
N ASN A 35 12.69 15.13 6.85
CA ASN A 35 13.00 15.67 8.18
C ASN A 35 12.64 14.71 9.31
N LYS A 36 11.92 13.61 9.03
CA LYS A 36 11.46 12.64 10.02
C LYS A 36 11.84 11.21 9.58
N PRO A 37 13.00 10.68 10.02
CA PRO A 37 13.51 9.38 9.57
C PRO A 37 12.56 8.20 9.88
N GLN A 38 11.70 8.33 10.89
CA GLN A 38 10.64 7.35 11.18
C GLN A 38 9.57 7.30 10.07
N LEU A 39 9.17 8.46 9.54
CA LEU A 39 8.16 8.55 8.47
C LEU A 39 8.73 8.09 7.13
N THR A 40 10.00 8.39 6.84
CA THR A 40 10.71 7.85 5.66
C THR A 40 10.74 6.34 5.68
N LYS A 41 11.15 5.73 6.81
CA LYS A 41 11.17 4.26 6.97
C LYS A 41 9.78 3.65 6.83
N PHE A 42 8.76 4.30 7.41
CA PHE A 42 7.37 3.89 7.28
C PHE A 42 6.91 3.89 5.82
N CYS A 43 7.07 5.00 5.10
CA CYS A 43 6.65 5.12 3.70
C CYS A 43 7.40 4.13 2.80
N ARG A 44 8.69 3.91 3.06
CA ARG A 44 9.50 2.93 2.32
C ARG A 44 9.02 1.49 2.54
N PHE A 45 8.87 1.09 3.81
CA PHE A 45 8.49 -0.27 4.16
C PHE A 45 7.10 -0.61 3.65
N TYR A 46 6.11 0.23 3.97
CA TYR A 46 4.74 0.00 3.54
C TYR A 46 4.59 0.19 2.04
N GLY A 47 5.23 1.17 1.42
CA GLY A 47 5.18 1.37 -0.03
C GLY A 47 5.61 0.12 -0.81
N LEU A 48 6.74 -0.48 -0.43
CA LEU A 48 7.22 -1.73 -1.05
C LEU A 48 6.31 -2.92 -0.78
N LEU A 49 5.80 -3.03 0.44
CA LEU A 49 4.88 -4.10 0.82
C LEU A 49 3.58 -4.03 -0.01
N PHE A 50 3.01 -2.84 -0.20
CA PHE A 50 1.83 -2.63 -1.04
C PHE A 50 2.09 -2.96 -2.51
N ILE A 51 3.25 -2.58 -3.04
CA ILE A 51 3.65 -2.94 -4.42
C ILE A 51 3.70 -4.47 -4.58
N ILE A 52 4.36 -5.16 -3.65
CA ILE A 52 4.48 -6.63 -3.69
C ILE A 52 3.11 -7.29 -3.61
N LEU A 53 2.27 -6.89 -2.65
CA LEU A 53 0.93 -7.46 -2.49
C LEU A 53 0.06 -7.23 -3.74
N GLY A 54 0.04 -6.01 -4.27
CA GLY A 54 -0.72 -5.69 -5.47
C GLY A 54 -0.27 -6.48 -6.71
N LEU A 55 1.05 -6.66 -6.89
CA LEU A 55 1.60 -7.50 -7.96
C LEU A 55 1.21 -8.98 -7.78
N ILE A 56 1.29 -9.53 -6.57
CA ILE A 56 0.88 -10.91 -6.30
C ILE A 56 -0.61 -11.10 -6.64
N ILE A 57 -1.48 -10.15 -6.26
CA ILE A 57 -2.92 -10.20 -6.56
C ILE A 57 -3.14 -10.22 -8.08
N ILE A 58 -2.46 -9.33 -8.82
CA ILE A 58 -2.59 -9.26 -10.28
C ILE A 58 -2.12 -10.58 -10.92
N ILE A 59 -0.92 -11.06 -10.57
CA ILE A 59 -0.35 -12.28 -11.15
C ILE A 59 -1.23 -13.49 -10.84
N THR A 60 -1.61 -13.69 -9.59
CA THR A 60 -2.44 -14.83 -9.18
C THR A 60 -3.83 -14.81 -9.83
N ASN A 61 -4.41 -13.63 -10.02
CA ASN A 61 -5.68 -13.46 -10.73
C ASN A 61 -5.55 -13.74 -12.23
N LEU A 62 -4.45 -13.30 -12.87
CA LEU A 62 -4.17 -13.59 -14.29
C LEU A 62 -3.92 -15.09 -14.54
N LEU A 63 -3.34 -15.79 -13.58
CA LEU A 63 -3.15 -17.24 -13.61
C LEU A 63 -4.44 -18.04 -13.32
N GLY A 64 -5.54 -17.37 -12.97
CA GLY A 64 -6.83 -18.00 -12.66
C GLY A 64 -6.97 -18.49 -11.21
N TYR A 65 -6.00 -18.23 -10.33
CA TYR A 65 -6.04 -18.60 -8.92
C TYR A 65 -6.83 -17.58 -8.08
N LEU A 66 -8.15 -17.51 -8.31
CA LEU A 66 -9.05 -16.54 -7.65
C LEU A 66 -9.04 -16.64 -6.11
N ILE A 67 -8.96 -17.84 -5.55
CA ILE A 67 -8.92 -18.04 -4.09
C ILE A 67 -7.66 -17.39 -3.50
N ILE A 68 -6.51 -17.61 -4.14
CA ILE A 68 -5.22 -17.06 -3.69
C ILE A 68 -5.27 -15.54 -3.80
N ALA A 69 -5.72 -14.99 -4.94
CA ALA A 69 -5.87 -13.55 -5.14
C ALA A 69 -6.77 -12.90 -4.06
N THR A 70 -7.85 -13.58 -3.69
CA THR A 70 -8.79 -13.11 -2.65
C THR A 70 -8.13 -13.10 -1.26
N ILE A 71 -7.35 -14.13 -0.91
CA ILE A 71 -6.60 -14.16 0.36
C ILE A 71 -5.63 -12.97 0.42
N PHE A 72 -4.89 -12.72 -0.65
CA PHE A 72 -3.96 -11.58 -0.71
C PHE A 72 -4.68 -10.23 -0.68
N MET A 73 -5.89 -10.12 -1.22
CA MET A 73 -6.72 -8.92 -1.04
C MET A 73 -7.10 -8.69 0.42
N ILE A 74 -7.52 -9.73 1.14
CA ILE A 74 -7.89 -9.60 2.56
C ILE A 74 -6.66 -9.13 3.37
N ILE A 75 -5.49 -9.72 3.12
CA ILE A 75 -4.23 -9.29 3.72
C ILE A 75 -3.96 -7.82 3.39
N SER A 76 -4.15 -7.39 2.14
CA SER A 76 -3.96 -6.01 1.72
C SER A 76 -4.89 -5.05 2.44
N MET A 77 -6.17 -5.42 2.65
CA MET A 77 -7.12 -4.62 3.42
C MET A 77 -6.70 -4.48 4.88
N LEU A 78 -6.31 -5.58 5.54
CA LEU A 78 -5.79 -5.54 6.91
C LEU A 78 -4.56 -4.64 7.03
N THR A 79 -3.67 -4.70 6.04
CA THR A 79 -2.46 -3.87 6.03
C THR A 79 -2.79 -2.40 5.79
N THR A 80 -3.82 -2.10 5.00
CA THR A 80 -4.32 -0.73 4.77
C THR A 80 -4.91 -0.15 6.04
N ILE A 81 -5.67 -0.94 6.81
CA ILE A 81 -6.19 -0.52 8.11
C ILE A 81 -5.05 -0.22 9.08
N ALA A 82 -4.05 -1.12 9.17
CA ALA A 82 -2.88 -0.92 10.02
C ALA A 82 -2.08 0.33 9.63
N LEU A 83 -1.88 0.57 8.33
CA LEU A 83 -1.22 1.77 7.80
C LEU A 83 -2.00 3.02 8.19
N THR A 84 -3.32 3.04 7.97
CA THR A 84 -4.18 4.19 8.27
C THR A 84 -4.14 4.53 9.76
N TRP A 85 -4.17 3.50 10.62
CA TRP A 85 -4.04 3.69 12.07
C TRP A 85 -2.68 4.28 12.46
N GLN A 86 -1.58 3.68 12.00
CA GLN A 86 -0.23 4.18 12.30
C GLN A 86 -0.01 5.60 11.77
N PHE A 87 -0.54 5.91 10.59
CA PHE A 87 -0.47 7.23 10.01
C PHE A 87 -1.28 8.26 10.83
N SER A 88 -2.48 7.91 11.30
CA SER A 88 -3.29 8.75 12.19
C SER A 88 -2.59 9.01 13.54
N VAL A 89 -1.99 7.98 14.15
CA VAL A 89 -1.21 8.14 15.39
C VAL A 89 0.00 9.04 15.16
N PHE A 90 0.67 8.90 14.02
CA PHE A 90 1.78 9.77 13.64
C PHE A 90 1.31 11.22 13.48
N LEU A 91 0.24 11.48 12.72
CA LEU A 91 -0.33 12.81 12.54
C LEU A 91 -0.65 13.49 13.88
N LYS A 92 -1.32 12.80 14.81
CA LYS A 92 -1.65 13.34 16.15
C LYS A 92 -0.43 13.70 17.00
N LYS A 93 0.73 13.09 16.76
CA LYS A 93 1.95 13.34 17.52
C LYS A 93 2.75 14.54 17.00
N TYR A 94 2.51 14.92 15.75
CA TYR A 94 3.40 15.79 14.99
C TYR A 94 2.72 17.02 14.38
N LEU A 95 1.40 17.11 14.50
CA LEU A 95 0.52 18.21 14.11
C LEU A 95 -0.23 18.64 15.37
#